data_AF-A0A9N9EUB3-F1
#
_entry.id   AF-A0A9N9EUB3-F1
#
_cell.length_a   1.000
_cell.length_b   1.000
_cell.length_c   1.000
_cell.angle_alpha   90.00
_cell.angle_beta   90.00
_cell.angle_gamma   90.00
#
_symmetry.space_group_name_H-M   'P 1'
#
loop_
_entity.id
_entity.type
_entity.pdbx_description
1 polymer ?
#
loop_
_entity_poly.entity_id
_entity_poly.type
_entity_poly.pdbx_seq_one_letter_code
_entity_poly.pdbx_strand_id
1 'polypeptide(L)'
;VDCSKVLRSTLARGFGFVKFFKSLEYRFSQRDQAERDLKRSLEVVASENGELSSKAQEMLRKFDPMINSSYVERYWTSTRVNEEREKTRSEEIISNEKEEQHFFNLKSNIAMEHDVARNSFRTQILERLNKK
;
A
#
# COMPACT_ATOMS: atom_id res chain seq x y z
N VAL A 1 18.83 3.20 -1.27
CA VAL A 1 18.77 4.24 -2.32
C VAL A 1 19.70 5.37 -1.91
N ASP A 2 20.50 5.91 -2.82
CA ASP A 2 21.32 7.08 -2.52
C ASP A 2 20.44 8.34 -2.60
N CYS A 3 19.99 8.80 -1.43
CA CYS A 3 19.13 9.98 -1.30
C CYS A 3 19.79 11.26 -1.83
N SER A 4 21.14 11.35 -1.78
CA SER A 4 21.88 12.50 -2.31
C SER A 4 21.81 12.55 -3.83
N LYS A 5 21.84 11.40 -4.51
CA LYS A 5 21.69 11.31 -5.97
C LYS A 5 20.28 11.70 -6.43
N VAL A 6 19.25 11.24 -5.71
CA VAL A 6 17.85 11.61 -5.98
C VAL A 6 17.61 13.10 -5.72
N LEU A 7 18.21 13.65 -4.66
CA LEU A 7 18.18 15.07 -4.36
C LEU A 7 18.80 15.92 -5.49
N ARG A 8 19.98 15.54 -6.02
CA ARG A 8 20.61 16.27 -7.14
C ARG A 8 19.71 16.30 -8.37
N SER A 9 19.11 15.17 -8.72
CA SER A 9 18.17 15.06 -9.85
C SER A 9 16.95 15.97 -9.67
N THR A 10 16.39 16.01 -8.45
CA THR A 10 15.25 16.87 -8.13
C THR A 10 15.63 18.35 -8.02
N LEU A 11 16.83 18.67 -7.56
CA LEU A 11 17.37 20.05 -7.52
C LEU A 11 17.56 20.65 -8.91
N ALA A 12 18.04 19.86 -9.87
CA ALA A 12 18.26 20.28 -11.25
C ALA A 12 16.94 20.52 -12.04
N ARG A 13 15.85 19.82 -11.70
CA ARG A 13 14.56 19.83 -12.43
C ARG A 13 13.47 20.72 -11.83
N GLY A 14 13.83 21.61 -10.90
CA GLY A 14 12.87 22.40 -10.14
C GLY A 14 12.40 21.66 -8.89
N PHE A 15 13.09 21.94 -7.79
CA PHE A 15 12.99 21.27 -6.50
C PHE A 15 11.70 21.57 -5.76
N GLY A 16 11.17 20.55 -5.09
CA GLY A 16 10.16 20.71 -4.04
C GLY A 16 10.26 19.52 -3.08
N PHE A 17 10.08 19.77 -1.79
CA PHE A 17 10.18 18.76 -0.73
C PHE A 17 9.28 17.54 -1.03
N VAL A 18 8.06 17.80 -1.48
CA VAL A 18 7.10 16.77 -1.91
C VAL A 18 7.61 15.94 -3.10
N LYS A 19 8.30 16.56 -4.07
CA LYS A 19 8.86 15.80 -5.21
C LYS A 19 9.95 14.83 -4.74
N PHE A 20 10.78 15.24 -3.78
CA PHE A 20 11.77 14.36 -3.18
C PHE A 20 11.10 13.16 -2.50
N PHE A 21 10.10 13.40 -1.65
CA PHE A 21 9.37 12.32 -0.97
C PHE A 21 8.69 11.36 -1.94
N LYS A 22 8.04 11.88 -2.99
CA LYS A 22 7.42 11.08 -4.05
C LYS A 22 8.43 10.24 -4.84
N SER A 23 9.62 10.79 -5.13
CA SER A 23 10.65 10.09 -5.91
C SER A 23 11.24 8.89 -5.19
N LEU A 24 11.12 8.84 -3.87
CA LEU A 24 11.57 7.75 -3.02
C LEU A 24 10.42 6.87 -2.51
N GLU A 25 9.19 7.15 -2.97
CA GLU A 25 7.98 6.36 -2.66
C GLU A 25 7.76 6.13 -1.16
N TYR A 26 8.06 7.13 -0.33
CA TYR A 26 7.86 7.01 1.10
C TYR A 26 6.38 6.83 1.46
N ARG A 27 6.14 5.91 2.40
CA ARG A 27 4.84 5.74 3.04
C ARG A 27 4.59 6.79 4.12
N PHE A 28 3.33 7.00 4.49
CA PHE A 28 2.98 7.94 5.56
C PHE A 28 3.68 7.58 6.89
N SER A 29 3.78 6.29 7.22
CA SER A 29 4.48 5.80 8.42
C SER A 29 5.98 6.11 8.44
N GLN A 30 6.55 6.50 7.29
CA GLN A 30 7.96 6.81 7.14
C GLN A 30 8.23 8.32 7.06
N ARG A 31 7.24 9.17 7.37
CA ARG A 31 7.37 10.63 7.33
C ARG A 31 8.63 11.12 8.02
N ASP A 32 8.83 10.80 9.30
CA ASP A 32 10.00 11.27 10.06
C ASP A 32 11.32 10.80 9.45
N GLN A 33 11.33 9.60 8.87
CA GLN A 33 12.50 9.08 8.17
C GLN A 33 12.77 9.85 6.89
N ALA A 34 11.73 10.16 6.11
CA ALA A 34 11.82 10.95 4.90
C ALA A 34 12.35 12.36 5.17
N GLU A 35 11.91 12.99 6.26
CA GLU A 35 12.37 14.30 6.69
C GLU A 35 13.86 14.28 7.07
N ARG A 36 14.28 13.28 7.86
CA ARG A 36 15.70 13.07 8.19
C ARG A 36 16.56 12.82 6.97
N ASP A 37 16.10 11.98 6.05
CA ASP A 37 16.84 11.64 4.83
C ASP A 37 16.98 12.84 3.90
N LEU A 38 15.94 13.68 3.80
CA LEU A 38 16.01 14.93 3.06
C LEU A 38 17.03 15.89 3.68
N LYS A 39 16.95 16.10 5.00
CA LYS A 39 17.87 17.00 5.72
C LYS A 39 19.33 16.55 5.55
N ARG A 40 19.61 15.26 5.78
CA ARG A 40 20.94 14.68 5.59
C ARG A 40 21.45 14.83 4.16
N SER A 41 20.58 14.59 3.18
CA SER A 41 20.96 14.72 1.77
C SER A 41 21.30 16.16 1.40
N LEU A 42 20.53 17.12 1.93
CA LEU A 42 20.81 18.54 1.76
C LEU A 42 22.14 18.94 2.42
N GLU A 43 22.44 18.44 3.62
CA GLU A 43 23.72 18.67 4.31
C GLU A 43 24.90 18.15 3.50
N VAL A 44 24.80 16.94 2.94
CA VAL A 44 25.84 16.37 2.07
C VAL A 44 26.05 17.25 0.84
N VAL A 45 24.98 17.57 0.09
CA VAL A 45 25.09 18.40 -1.13
C VAL A 45 25.57 19.83 -0.82
N ALA A 46 25.20 20.40 0.33
CA ALA A 46 25.65 21.71 0.76
C ALA A 46 27.13 21.74 1.19
N SER A 47 27.67 20.61 1.66
CA SER A 47 29.07 20.49 2.07
C SER A 47 30.04 20.33 0.90
N GLU A 48 29.55 19.86 -0.25
CA GLU A 48 30.32 19.77 -1.48
C GLU A 48 30.30 21.13 -2.19
N ASN A 49 31.46 21.70 -2.51
CA ASN A 49 31.59 22.99 -3.21
C ASN A 49 31.19 22.93 -4.70
N GLY A 50 30.02 22.36 -4.99
CA GLY A 50 29.46 22.20 -6.35
C GLY A 50 28.37 23.21 -6.68
N GLU A 51 27.93 23.20 -7.94
CA GLU A 51 26.89 24.10 -8.48
C GLU A 51 25.57 24.09 -7.68
N LEU A 52 25.22 22.93 -7.11
CA LEU A 52 23.99 22.77 -6.32
C LEU A 52 24.15 23.12 -4.83
N SER A 53 25.37 23.41 -4.38
CA SER A 53 25.72 23.66 -2.98
C SER A 53 24.96 24.85 -2.39
N SER A 54 25.05 26.01 -3.05
CA SER A 54 24.38 27.24 -2.59
C SER A 54 22.86 27.05 -2.52
N LYS A 55 22.29 26.30 -3.45
CA LYS A 55 20.86 25.96 -3.46
C LYS A 55 20.48 25.03 -2.32
N ALA A 56 21.31 24.01 -2.03
CA ALA A 56 21.09 23.14 -0.89
C ALA A 56 21.20 23.90 0.45
N GLN A 57 22.15 24.83 0.58
CA GLN A 57 22.27 25.71 1.74
C GLN A 57 21.04 26.60 1.93
N GLU A 58 20.51 27.20 0.86
CA GLU A 58 19.28 27.99 0.91
C GLU A 58 18.09 27.13 1.40
N MET A 59 17.98 25.90 0.91
CA MET A 59 16.92 24.97 1.31
C MET A 59 17.06 24.53 2.76
N LEU A 60 18.29 24.33 3.26
CA LEU A 60 18.54 24.05 4.69
C LEU A 60 18.08 25.21 5.57
N ARG A 61 18.35 26.46 5.19
CA ARG A 61 17.89 27.65 5.94
C ARG A 61 16.38 27.75 6.00
N LYS A 62 15.68 27.25 4.97
CA LYS A 62 14.22 27.25 4.87
C LYS A 62 13.60 25.90 5.26
N PHE A 63 14.37 24.96 5.81
CA PHE A 63 13.92 23.58 6.01
C PHE A 63 12.72 23.51 6.96
N ASP A 64 12.88 24.05 8.18
CA ASP A 64 11.83 24.01 9.21
C ASP A 64 10.52 24.68 8.77
N PRO A 65 10.50 25.90 8.18
CA PRO A 65 9.25 26.49 7.71
C PRO A 65 8.65 25.74 6.51
N MET A 66 9.48 25.13 5.64
CA MET A 66 8.98 24.37 4.49
C MET A 66 8.39 23.03 4.91
N ILE A 67 9.05 22.29 5.81
CA ILE A 67 8.57 20.97 6.23
C ILE A 67 7.27 21.06 7.03
N ASN A 68 7.11 22.15 7.79
CA ASN A 68 5.89 22.46 8.53
C ASN A 68 4.85 23.24 7.68
N SER A 69 5.09 23.41 6.38
CA SER A 69 4.15 24.12 5.52
C SER A 69 2.87 23.30 5.26
N SER A 70 1.76 24.00 5.07
CA SER A 70 0.49 23.39 4.70
C SER A 70 0.56 22.55 3.41
N TYR A 71 1.50 22.88 2.51
CA TYR A 71 1.72 22.13 1.29
C TYR A 71 2.29 20.72 1.55
N VAL A 72 3.29 20.62 2.43
CA VAL A 72 3.88 19.33 2.84
C VAL A 72 2.91 18.53 3.71
N GLU A 73 2.20 19.21 4.62
CA GLU A 73 1.20 18.55 5.47
C GLU A 73 0.05 17.96 4.65
N ARG A 74 -0.44 18.70 3.64
CA ARG A 74 -1.48 18.22 2.72
C ARG A 74 -1.01 17.02 1.92
N TYR A 75 0.27 16.97 1.52
CA TYR A 75 0.84 15.80 0.87
C TYR A 75 0.77 14.58 1.79
N TRP A 76 1.29 14.68 3.01
CA TRP A 76 1.27 13.55 3.95
C TRP A 76 -0.14 13.10 4.32
N THR A 77 -1.05 14.05 4.52
CA THR A 77 -2.47 13.74 4.75
C THR A 77 -3.07 12.98 3.57
N SER A 78 -2.80 13.42 2.34
CA SER A 78 -3.26 12.73 1.14
C SER A 78 -2.66 11.33 1.00
N THR A 79 -1.37 11.16 1.31
CA THR A 79 -0.71 9.85 1.30
C THR A 79 -1.36 8.90 2.30
N ARG A 80 -1.61 9.35 3.53
CA ARG A 80 -2.29 8.55 4.57
C ARG A 80 -3.68 8.11 4.12
N VAL A 81 -4.48 9.05 3.60
CA VAL A 81 -5.84 8.74 3.14
C VAL A 81 -5.83 7.74 1.99
N ASN A 82 -4.87 7.87 1.07
CA ASN A 82 -4.75 6.93 -0.04
C ASN A 82 -4.34 5.53 0.44
N GLU A 83 -3.39 5.43 1.37
CA GLU A 83 -2.97 4.16 1.97
C GLU A 83 -4.15 3.45 2.67
N GLU A 84 -4.94 4.18 3.47
CA GLU A 84 -6.14 3.62 4.11
C GLU A 84 -7.18 3.19 3.08
N ARG A 85 -7.40 3.98 2.03
CA ARG A 85 -8.36 3.64 0.96
C ARG A 85 -7.98 2.35 0.24
N GLU A 86 -6.70 2.19 -0.12
CA GLU A 86 -6.22 0.97 -0.77
C GLU A 86 -6.32 -0.24 0.16
N LYS A 87 -6.08 -0.05 1.46
CA LYS A 87 -6.28 -1.10 2.46
C LYS A 87 -7.74 -1.52 2.54
N THR A 88 -8.68 -0.58 2.70
CA THR A 88 -10.12 -0.88 2.74
C THR A 88 -10.59 -1.58 1.47
N ARG A 89 -10.14 -1.11 0.31
CA ARG A 89 -10.46 -1.74 -0.98
C ARG A 89 -10.00 -3.19 -1.05
N SER A 90 -8.79 -3.47 -0.55
CA SER A 90 -8.25 -4.82 -0.51
C SER A 90 -9.05 -5.72 0.43
N GLU A 91 -9.46 -5.20 1.59
CA GLU A 91 -10.31 -5.91 2.55
C GLU A 91 -11.70 -6.23 1.98
N GLU A 92 -12.30 -5.31 1.22
CA GLU A 92 -13.59 -5.51 0.55
C GLU A 92 -13.51 -6.63 -0.50
N ILE A 93 -12.45 -6.64 -1.32
CA ILE A 93 -12.21 -7.73 -2.30
C ILE A 93 -12.12 -9.08 -1.58
N ILE A 94 -11.32 -9.16 -0.52
CA ILE A 94 -11.17 -10.39 0.28
C ILE A 94 -12.49 -10.82 0.91
N SER A 95 -13.31 -9.87 1.37
CA SER A 95 -14.63 -10.17 1.93
C SER A 95 -15.55 -10.79 0.88
N ASN A 96 -15.62 -10.19 -0.31
CA ASN A 96 -16.45 -10.69 -1.42
C ASN A 96 -16.01 -12.09 -1.85
N GLU A 97 -14.71 -12.34 -1.98
CA GLU A 97 -14.18 -13.68 -2.30
C GLU A 97 -14.57 -14.72 -1.26
N LYS A 98 -14.55 -14.36 0.03
CA LYS A 98 -14.97 -15.27 1.11
C LYS A 98 -16.46 -15.58 1.06
N GLU A 99 -17.29 -14.60 0.73
CA GLU A 99 -18.73 -14.79 0.56
C GLU A 99 -19.03 -15.72 -0.62
N GLU A 100 -18.35 -15.54 -1.75
CA GLU A 100 -18.47 -16.43 -2.90
C GLU A 100 -18.05 -17.87 -2.56
N GLN A 101 -16.89 -18.04 -1.91
CA GLN A 101 -16.44 -19.36 -1.46
C GLN A 101 -17.44 -20.01 -0.51
N HIS A 102 -17.99 -19.24 0.43
CA HIS A 102 -19.00 -19.75 1.36
C HIS A 102 -20.26 -20.23 0.62
N PHE A 103 -20.73 -19.45 -0.36
CA PHE A 103 -21.87 -19.83 -1.20
C PHE A 103 -21.63 -21.12 -2.00
N PHE A 104 -20.46 -21.28 -2.60
CA PHE A 104 -20.10 -22.51 -3.31
C PHE A 104 -20.02 -23.72 -2.35
N ASN A 105 -19.44 -23.53 -1.16
CA ASN A 105 -19.36 -24.58 -0.14
C ASN A 105 -20.75 -25.05 0.29
N LEU A 106 -21.69 -24.12 0.52
CA LEU A 106 -23.07 -24.48 0.85
C LEU A 106 -23.75 -25.28 -0.27
N LYS A 107 -23.59 -24.85 -1.54
CA LYS A 107 -24.13 -25.58 -2.68
C LYS A 107 -23.54 -26.99 -2.82
N SER A 108 -22.23 -27.12 -2.62
CA SER A 108 -21.54 -28.41 -2.65
C SER A 108 -22.06 -29.33 -1.56
N ASN A 109 -22.21 -28.83 -0.33
CA ASN A 109 -22.73 -29.61 0.80
C ASN A 109 -24.15 -30.11 0.53
N ILE A 110 -25.04 -29.25 0.03
CA ILE A 110 -26.41 -29.63 -0.34
C ILE A 110 -26.41 -30.73 -1.42
N ALA A 111 -25.57 -30.60 -2.45
CA ALA A 111 -25.45 -31.61 -3.49
C ALA A 111 -24.97 -32.96 -2.93
N MET A 112 -23.96 -32.94 -2.05
CA MET A 112 -23.46 -34.14 -1.36
C MET A 112 -24.55 -34.79 -0.51
N GLU A 113 -25.32 -34.02 0.26
CA GLU A 113 -26.44 -34.54 1.04
C GLU A 113 -27.51 -35.20 0.16
N HIS A 114 -27.83 -34.59 -0.98
CA HIS A 114 -28.74 -35.18 -1.96
C HIS A 114 -28.21 -36.49 -2.54
N ASP A 115 -26.92 -36.58 -2.86
CA ASP A 115 -26.30 -37.80 -3.38
C ASP A 115 -26.29 -38.91 -2.33
N VAL A 116 -25.99 -38.59 -1.07
CA VAL A 116 -26.07 -39.53 0.06
C VAL A 116 -27.50 -40.05 0.23
N ALA A 117 -28.49 -39.15 0.24
CA ALA A 117 -29.90 -39.52 0.37
C ALA A 117 -30.38 -40.41 -0.79
N ARG A 118 -30.00 -40.06 -2.04
CA ARG A 118 -30.31 -40.83 -3.24
C ARG A 118 -29.71 -42.24 -3.19
N ASN A 119 -28.44 -42.35 -2.78
CA ASN A 119 -27.76 -43.64 -2.68
C ASN A 119 -28.41 -44.52 -1.61
N SER A 120 -28.71 -43.95 -0.44
CA SER A 120 -29.44 -44.66 0.63
C SER A 120 -30.80 -45.21 0.14
N PHE A 121 -31.58 -44.38 -0.56
CA PHE A 121 -32.86 -44.79 -1.13
C PHE A 121 -32.72 -45.93 -2.14
N ARG A 122 -31.72 -45.85 -3.03
CA ARG A 122 -31.43 -46.91 -4.02
C ARG A 122 -31.07 -48.23 -3.35
N THR A 123 -30.22 -48.21 -2.32
CA THR A 123 -29.85 -49.41 -1.55
C THR A 123 -31.08 -50.04 -0.91
N GLN A 124 -31.96 -49.25 -0.28
CA GLN A 124 -33.19 -49.76 0.33
C GLN A 124 -34.12 -50.44 -0.69
N ILE A 125 -34.24 -49.91 -1.91
CA ILE A 125 -35.01 -50.56 -2.98
C ILE A 125 -34.39 -51.90 -3.36
N LEU A 126 -33.08 -51.95 -3.59
CA LEU A 126 -32.38 -53.17 -3.99
C LEU A 126 -32.48 -54.27 -2.92
N GLU A 127 -32.34 -53.91 -1.64
CA GLU A 127 -32.52 -54.85 -0.53
C GLU A 127 -33.94 -55.43 -0.45
N ARG A 128 -34.96 -54.63 -0.77
CA ARG A 128 -36.35 -55.10 -0.81
C ARG A 128 -36.61 -56.04 -1.99
N LEU A 129 -35.96 -55.79 -3.14
CA LEU A 129 -36.10 -56.64 -4.33
C LEU A 129 -35.38 -57.99 -4.15
N ASN A 130 -34.21 -58.02 -3.51
CA ASN A 130 -33.46 -59.27 -3.27
C ASN A 130 -34.02 -60.15 -2.15
N LYS A 131 -35.02 -59.68 -1.39
CA LYS A 131 -35.71 -60.44 -0.33
C LYS A 131 -37.00 -61.14 -0.81
N LYS A 132 -37.34 -61.02 -2.10
CA LYS A 132 -38.42 -61.77 -2.76
C LYS A 132 -37.84 -62.85 -3.65
#